data_AF-A0A8X8WI34-F1
#
_entry.id   AF-A0A8X8WI34-F1
#
_cell.length_a   1.000
_cell.length_b   1.000
_cell.length_c   1.000
_cell.angle_alpha   90.00
_cell.angle_beta   90.00
_cell.angle_gamma   90.00
#
_symmetry.space_group_name_H-M   'P 1'
#
loop_
_entity.id
_entity.type
_entity.pdbx_description
1 polymer ?
#
loop_
_entity_poly.entity_id
_entity_poly.type
_entity_poly.pdbx_seq_one_letter_code
_entity_poly.pdbx_strand_id
1 'polypeptide(L)'
;MLTPNQFEAELLTKSRIVSEQDGREACNIIHAAGPSKVVITSINVDGELLLIGSHQKEKGQPPEQFRIPIPKIPAYFTGTGDLMTALLLGWSNKYPDNLGKAAELSVSSVQALLVRTVEDYTRAGHDCQSSSLEIRLIQSQDDIRNPEIKYRAEMYN
;
A
#
# COMPACT_ATOMS: atom_id res chain seq x y z
N MET A 1 12.65 1.58 -6.10
CA MET A 1 11.33 1.85 -5.51
C MET A 1 11.50 1.92 -4.01
N LEU A 2 10.76 2.80 -3.33
CA LEU A 2 10.70 2.86 -1.87
C LEU A 2 9.24 2.74 -1.41
N THR A 3 8.98 1.98 -0.35
CA THR A 3 7.62 1.64 0.11
C THR A 3 7.39 1.99 1.60
N PRO A 4 7.65 3.24 2.04
CA PRO A 4 7.56 3.57 3.46
C PRO A 4 6.11 3.51 3.94
N ASN A 5 5.88 3.26 5.22
CA ASN A 5 4.63 3.66 5.88
C ASN A 5 4.65 5.16 6.25
N GLN A 6 3.54 5.70 6.77
CA GLN A 6 3.47 7.10 7.20
C GLN A 6 4.61 7.51 8.14
N PHE A 7 4.86 6.75 9.21
CA PHE A 7 5.88 7.06 10.19
C PHE A 7 7.29 7.11 9.57
N GLU A 8 7.62 6.13 8.73
CA GLU A 8 8.89 6.09 8.00
C GLU A 8 9.03 7.27 7.01
N ALA A 9 7.96 7.61 6.29
CA ALA A 9 7.94 8.75 5.38
C ALA A 9 8.14 10.07 6.14
N GLU A 10 7.51 10.25 7.30
CA GLU A 10 7.71 11.42 8.17
C GLU A 10 9.16 11.51 8.67
N LEU A 11 9.77 10.39 9.06
CA LEU A 11 11.17 10.36 9.48
C LEU A 11 12.14 10.71 8.34
N LEU A 12 11.93 10.16 7.16
CA LEU A 12 12.77 10.40 5.98
C LEU A 12 12.69 11.85 5.51
N THR A 13 11.50 12.45 5.57
CA THR A 13 11.24 13.81 5.07
C THR A 13 11.34 14.89 6.15
N LYS A 14 11.46 14.50 7.43
CA LYS A 14 11.44 15.38 8.61
C LYS A 14 10.21 16.30 8.65
N SER A 15 9.10 15.82 8.08
CA SER A 15 7.85 16.56 7.92
C SER A 15 6.68 15.68 8.38
N ARG A 16 5.65 16.27 8.98
CA ARG A 16 4.45 15.53 9.40
C ARG A 16 3.49 15.35 8.23
N ILE A 17 2.79 14.22 8.20
CA ILE A 17 1.74 13.94 7.22
C ILE A 17 0.41 13.98 7.95
N VAL A 18 -0.33 15.09 7.81
CA VAL A 18 -1.67 15.25 8.40
C VAL A 18 -2.77 15.39 7.33
N SER A 19 -2.37 15.46 6.05
CA SER A 19 -3.25 15.57 4.90
C SER A 19 -2.71 14.79 3.70
N GLU A 20 -3.56 14.56 2.69
CA GLU A 20 -3.14 13.98 1.41
C GLU A 20 -2.07 14.83 0.71
N GLN A 21 -2.16 16.16 0.85
CA GLN A 21 -1.19 17.09 0.26
C GLN A 21 0.20 16.91 0.90
N ASP A 22 0.27 16.72 2.21
CA ASP A 22 1.54 16.44 2.89
C ASP A 22 2.15 15.11 2.42
N GLY A 23 1.31 14.08 2.22
CA GLY A 23 1.76 12.79 1.70
C GLY A 23 2.30 12.88 0.26
N ARG A 24 1.67 13.70 -0.59
CA ARG A 24 2.18 14.00 -1.93
C ARG A 24 3.53 14.73 -1.89
N GLU A 25 3.67 15.71 -1.00
CA GLU A 25 4.92 16.45 -0.85
C GLU A 25 6.03 15.57 -0.28
N ALA A 26 5.69 14.67 0.66
CA ALA A 26 6.62 13.68 1.16
C ALA A 26 7.16 12.79 0.02
N CYS A 27 6.32 12.37 -0.93
CA CYS A 27 6.77 11.68 -2.13
C CYS A 27 7.76 12.52 -2.96
N ASN A 28 7.50 13.81 -3.15
CA ASN A 28 8.39 14.71 -3.90
C ASN A 28 9.78 14.83 -3.23
N ILE A 29 9.81 15.00 -1.91
CA ILE A 29 11.05 15.05 -1.13
C ILE A 29 11.82 13.72 -1.25
N ILE A 30 11.12 12.58 -1.16
CA ILE A 30 11.75 11.26 -1.32
C ILE A 30 12.28 11.08 -2.74
N HIS A 31 11.57 11.51 -3.77
CA HIS A 31 12.07 11.46 -5.16
C HIS A 31 13.39 12.23 -5.33
N ALA A 32 13.53 13.38 -4.68
CA ALA A 32 14.77 14.15 -4.71
C ALA A 32 15.97 13.40 -4.10
N ALA A 33 15.73 12.44 -3.21
CA ALA A 33 16.75 11.57 -2.64
C ALA A 33 17.14 10.38 -3.54
N GLY A 34 16.41 10.10 -4.63
CA GLY A 34 16.81 9.13 -5.66
C GLY A 34 15.73 8.18 -6.20
N PRO A 35 14.83 7.59 -5.38
CA PRO A 35 13.84 6.64 -5.88
C PRO A 35 12.91 7.24 -6.93
N SER A 36 12.78 6.62 -8.10
CA SER A 36 11.81 7.05 -9.13
C SER A 36 10.36 6.65 -8.83
N LYS A 37 10.16 5.61 -8.00
CA LYS A 37 8.85 5.12 -7.57
C LYS A 37 8.79 5.13 -6.06
N VAL A 38 7.81 5.84 -5.51
CA VAL A 38 7.54 5.92 -4.07
C VAL A 38 6.09 5.50 -3.84
N VAL A 39 5.85 4.62 -2.89
CA VAL A 39 4.51 4.23 -2.47
C VAL A 39 4.44 4.32 -0.95
N ILE A 40 3.78 5.37 -0.44
CA ILE A 40 3.48 5.44 0.99
C ILE A 40 2.34 4.45 1.25
N THR A 41 2.69 3.32 1.86
CA THR A 41 1.83 2.12 1.92
C THR A 41 0.53 2.36 2.66
N SER A 42 0.56 3.25 3.65
CA SER A 42 -0.64 3.74 4.33
C SER A 42 -0.37 5.07 5.02
N ILE A 43 -1.27 6.02 4.86
CA ILE A 43 -1.43 7.22 5.68
C ILE A 43 -2.83 7.25 6.28
N ASN A 44 -2.99 7.88 7.43
CA ASN A 44 -4.29 8.11 8.05
C ASN A 44 -4.65 9.59 7.96
N VAL A 45 -5.70 9.91 7.22
CA VAL A 45 -6.24 11.27 7.09
C VAL A 45 -7.70 11.22 7.54
N ASP A 46 -8.01 11.91 8.63
CA ASP A 46 -9.38 11.98 9.19
C ASP A 46 -10.06 10.61 9.45
N GLY A 47 -9.27 9.58 9.78
CA GLY A 47 -9.76 8.22 10.03
C GLY A 47 -9.82 7.33 8.79
N GLU A 48 -9.60 7.89 7.60
CA GLU A 48 -9.52 7.16 6.34
C GLU A 48 -8.09 6.70 6.09
N LEU A 49 -7.92 5.43 5.73
CA LEU A 49 -6.63 4.87 5.37
C LEU A 49 -6.43 5.00 3.86
N LEU A 50 -5.34 5.66 3.46
CA LEU A 50 -5.02 5.92 2.07
C LEU A 50 -3.63 5.39 1.74
N LEU A 51 -3.49 4.76 0.58
CA LEU A 51 -2.18 4.59 -0.05
C LEU A 51 -1.94 5.76 -1.00
N ILE A 52 -0.73 6.32 -0.97
CA ILE A 52 -0.29 7.32 -1.95
C ILE A 52 0.84 6.73 -2.78
N GLY A 53 0.66 6.71 -4.10
CA GLY A 53 1.70 6.32 -5.04
C GLY A 53 2.18 7.50 -5.87
N SER A 54 3.48 7.51 -6.18
CA SER A 54 4.13 8.57 -6.95
C SER A 54 5.20 7.98 -7.86
N HIS A 55 5.11 8.28 -9.16
CA HIS A 55 6.05 7.82 -10.18
C HIS A 55 6.69 8.98 -10.93
N GLN A 56 7.95 9.23 -10.61
CA GLN A 56 8.84 10.16 -11.30
C GLN A 56 9.43 9.48 -12.56
N LYS A 57 8.72 9.55 -13.69
CA LYS A 57 9.16 8.92 -14.96
C LYS A 57 10.43 9.57 -15.51
N GLU A 58 10.48 10.89 -15.49
CA GLU A 58 11.61 11.68 -16.00
C GLU A 58 12.05 12.71 -14.98
N LYS A 59 13.37 12.89 -14.80
CA LYS A 59 13.90 13.86 -13.84
C LYS A 59 13.57 15.28 -14.30
N GLY A 60 12.98 16.08 -13.43
CA GLY A 60 12.63 17.49 -13.71
C GLY A 60 11.21 17.71 -14.24
N GLN A 61 10.47 16.65 -14.56
CA GLN A 61 9.02 16.71 -14.77
C GLN A 61 8.27 16.55 -13.44
N PRO A 62 7.01 16.97 -13.32
CA PRO A 62 6.20 16.59 -12.16
C PRO A 62 5.97 15.06 -12.15
N PRO A 63 6.00 14.40 -10.99
CA PRO A 63 5.69 12.98 -10.90
C PRO A 63 4.19 12.73 -11.12
N GLU A 64 3.85 11.56 -11.66
CA GLU A 64 2.47 11.08 -11.69
C GLU A 64 2.09 10.55 -10.31
N GLN A 65 1.11 11.18 -9.67
CA GLN A 65 0.68 10.82 -8.32
C GLN A 65 -0.76 10.32 -8.32
N PHE A 66 -1.03 9.34 -7.48
CA PHE A 66 -2.36 8.76 -7.30
C PHE A 66 -2.59 8.33 -5.86
N ARG A 67 -3.86 8.08 -5.53
CA ARG A 67 -4.29 7.51 -4.25
C ARG A 67 -5.11 6.25 -4.44
N ILE A 68 -5.17 5.43 -3.40
CA ILE A 68 -6.11 4.32 -3.28
C ILE A 68 -6.69 4.37 -1.86
N PRO A 69 -8.01 4.60 -1.69
CA PRO A 69 -8.69 4.38 -0.43
C PRO A 69 -8.69 2.90 -0.04
N ILE A 70 -8.27 2.61 1.19
CA ILE A 70 -8.13 1.25 1.70
C ILE A 70 -9.05 1.10 2.91
N PRO A 71 -10.02 0.16 2.90
CA PRO A 71 -10.83 -0.09 4.07
C PRO A 71 -9.98 -0.67 5.19
N LYS A 72 -10.10 -0.09 6.38
CA LYS A 72 -9.42 -0.59 7.58
C LYS A 72 -10.12 -1.85 8.07
N ILE A 73 -9.38 -2.95 8.17
CA ILE A 73 -9.84 -4.18 8.80
C ILE A 73 -9.53 -4.09 10.31
N PRO A 74 -10.51 -4.31 11.21
CA PRO A 74 -10.33 -4.15 12.66
C PRO A 74 -9.62 -5.35 13.29
N ALA A 75 -8.38 -5.62 12.84
CA ALA A 75 -7.49 -6.65 13.35
C ALA A 75 -6.03 -6.21 13.16
N TYR A 76 -5.13 -6.78 13.96
CA TYR A 76 -3.68 -6.58 13.82
C TYR A 76 -3.07 -7.75 13.07
N PHE A 77 -2.15 -7.47 12.16
CA PHE A 77 -1.53 -8.48 11.30
C PHE A 77 -0.01 -8.32 11.30
N THR A 78 0.69 -9.45 11.26
CA THR A 78 2.15 -9.49 11.06
C THR A 78 2.46 -9.74 9.58
N GLY A 79 3.48 -9.06 9.03
CA GLY A 79 4.00 -9.34 7.68
C GLY A 79 3.28 -8.68 6.50
N THR A 80 2.31 -7.79 6.74
CA THR A 80 1.58 -7.09 5.67
C THR A 80 2.44 -6.14 4.85
N GLY A 81 3.37 -5.43 5.49
CA GLY A 81 4.31 -4.53 4.82
C GLY A 81 5.28 -5.28 3.89
N ASP A 82 5.78 -6.43 4.34
CA ASP A 82 6.66 -7.30 3.54
C ASP A 82 5.93 -7.84 2.31
N LEU A 83 4.71 -8.34 2.51
CA LEU A 83 3.86 -8.81 1.41
C LEU A 83 3.53 -7.68 0.43
N MET A 84 3.10 -6.52 0.91
CA MET A 84 2.77 -5.37 0.07
C MET A 84 3.97 -4.94 -0.78
N THR A 85 5.15 -4.86 -0.18
CA THR A 85 6.39 -4.51 -0.87
C THR A 85 6.77 -5.55 -1.93
N ALA A 86 6.66 -6.84 -1.61
CA ALA A 86 6.94 -7.92 -2.56
C ALA A 86 5.98 -7.90 -3.77
N LEU A 87 4.69 -7.68 -3.53
CA LEU A 87 3.68 -7.59 -4.59
C LEU A 87 3.88 -6.34 -5.45
N LEU A 88 4.12 -5.18 -4.83
CA LEU A 88 4.42 -3.95 -5.56
C LEU A 88 5.64 -4.12 -6.47
N LEU A 89 6.69 -4.79 -5.98
CA LEU A 89 7.87 -5.10 -6.78
C LEU A 89 7.53 -6.00 -7.98
N GLY A 90 6.84 -7.11 -7.75
CA GLY A 90 6.46 -8.05 -8.80
C GLY A 90 5.55 -7.44 -9.86
N TRP A 91 4.50 -6.74 -9.45
CA TRP A 91 3.56 -6.09 -10.37
C TRP A 91 4.17 -4.87 -11.06
N SER A 92 5.05 -4.11 -10.40
CA SER A 92 5.76 -3.00 -11.05
C SER A 92 6.82 -3.48 -12.05
N ASN A 93 7.31 -4.70 -11.93
CA ASN A 93 8.14 -5.32 -12.96
C ASN A 93 7.30 -5.75 -14.17
N LYS A 94 6.07 -6.27 -13.94
CA LYS A 94 5.15 -6.63 -15.03
C LYS A 94 4.55 -5.41 -15.74
N TYR A 95 4.33 -4.32 -15.01
CA TYR A 95 3.76 -3.06 -15.50
C TYR A 95 4.70 -1.88 -15.17
N PRO A 96 5.87 -1.79 -15.84
CA PRO A 96 6.92 -0.81 -15.50
C PRO A 96 6.46 0.65 -15.57
N ASP A 97 5.54 0.97 -16.48
CA ASP A 97 5.07 2.34 -16.73
C ASP A 97 3.72 2.66 -16.08
N ASN A 98 3.13 1.70 -15.35
CA ASN A 98 1.81 1.86 -14.73
C ASN A 98 1.84 1.43 -13.25
N LEU A 99 2.42 2.31 -12.42
CA LEU A 99 2.50 2.11 -10.97
C LEU A 99 1.11 2.04 -10.32
N GLY A 100 0.14 2.80 -10.83
CA GLY A 100 -1.25 2.74 -10.39
C GLY A 100 -1.80 1.32 -10.50
N LYS A 101 -1.69 0.71 -11.68
CA LYS A 101 -2.10 -0.68 -11.89
C LYS A 101 -1.38 -1.67 -10.98
N ALA A 102 -0.08 -1.50 -10.77
CA ALA A 102 0.68 -2.35 -9.87
C ALA A 102 0.19 -2.22 -8.41
N ALA A 103 -0.15 -1.01 -7.97
CA ALA A 103 -0.70 -0.76 -6.65
C ALA A 103 -2.12 -1.32 -6.51
N GLU A 104 -3.00 -1.16 -7.51
CA GLU A 104 -4.36 -1.74 -7.52
C GLU A 104 -4.34 -3.27 -7.31
N LEU A 105 -3.47 -3.96 -8.05
CA LEU A 105 -3.30 -5.42 -7.95
C LEU A 105 -2.74 -5.82 -6.59
N SER A 106 -1.76 -5.06 -6.07
CA SER A 106 -1.13 -5.33 -4.78
C SER A 106 -2.12 -5.13 -3.62
N VAL A 107 -2.80 -3.99 -3.57
CA VAL A 107 -3.81 -3.67 -2.54
C VAL A 107 -4.94 -4.69 -2.58
N SER A 108 -5.44 -5.04 -3.76
CA SER A 108 -6.53 -6.01 -3.90
C SER A 108 -6.11 -7.41 -3.42
N SER A 109 -4.88 -7.83 -3.72
CA SER A 109 -4.33 -9.12 -3.22
C SER A 109 -4.22 -9.13 -1.69
N VAL A 110 -3.65 -8.07 -1.11
CA VAL A 110 -3.46 -7.95 0.35
C VAL A 110 -4.82 -7.93 1.04
N GLN A 111 -5.77 -7.12 0.59
CA GLN A 111 -7.10 -7.04 1.18
C GLN A 111 -7.85 -8.39 1.14
N ALA A 112 -7.83 -9.09 0.00
CA ALA A 112 -8.44 -10.42 -0.11
C ALA A 112 -7.82 -11.43 0.88
N LEU A 113 -6.48 -11.43 0.98
CA LEU A 113 -5.74 -12.28 1.91
C LEU A 113 -6.05 -11.94 3.38
N LEU A 114 -6.16 -10.66 3.72
CA LEU A 114 -6.46 -10.21 5.09
C LEU A 114 -7.89 -10.56 5.50
N VAL A 115 -8.87 -10.39 4.60
CA VAL A 115 -10.25 -10.83 4.83
C VAL A 115 -10.28 -12.35 5.07
N ARG A 116 -9.63 -13.15 4.21
CA ARG A 116 -9.54 -14.61 4.43
C ARG A 116 -8.90 -14.94 5.78
N THR A 117 -7.85 -14.20 6.15
CA THR A 117 -7.15 -14.41 7.42
C THR A 117 -8.11 -14.24 8.59
N VAL A 118 -8.87 -13.14 8.64
CA VAL A 118 -9.87 -12.90 9.69
C VAL A 118 -10.97 -13.97 9.68
N GLU A 119 -11.49 -14.34 8.50
CA GLU A 119 -12.52 -15.37 8.38
C GLU A 119 -12.06 -16.74 8.88
N ASP A 120 -10.81 -17.14 8.61
CA ASP A 120 -10.22 -18.39 9.10
C ASP A 120 -10.09 -18.39 10.62
N TYR A 121 -9.55 -17.31 11.21
CA TYR A 121 -9.40 -17.20 12.67
C TYR A 121 -10.76 -17.14 13.39
N THR A 122 -11.74 -16.43 12.81
CA THR A 122 -13.10 -16.34 13.35
C THR A 122 -13.79 -17.71 13.34
N ARG A 123 -13.66 -18.47 12.24
CA ARG A 123 -14.21 -19.84 12.15
C ARG A 123 -13.57 -20.81 13.16
N ALA A 124 -12.31 -20.60 13.50
CA ALA A 124 -11.61 -21.37 14.52
C ALA A 124 -11.91 -20.89 15.96
N GLY A 125 -12.75 -19.86 16.14
CA GLY A 125 -13.17 -19.38 17.46
C GLY A 125 -12.16 -18.45 18.15
N HIS A 126 -11.23 -17.86 17.41
CA HIS A 126 -10.25 -16.92 17.97
C HIS A 126 -10.78 -15.49 18.02
N ASP A 127 -10.42 -14.76 19.07
CA ASP A 127 -10.58 -13.31 19.13
C ASP A 127 -9.50 -12.62 18.29
N CYS A 128 -9.91 -12.12 17.12
CA CYS A 128 -9.05 -11.46 16.14
C CYS A 128 -8.51 -10.08 16.59
N GLN A 129 -9.02 -9.52 17.70
CA GLN A 129 -8.55 -8.24 18.24
C GLN A 129 -7.52 -8.40 19.36
N SER A 130 -7.47 -9.59 19.97
CA SER A 130 -6.62 -9.88 21.13
C SER A 130 -5.14 -10.07 20.81
N SER A 131 -4.80 -10.39 19.55
CA SER A 131 -3.44 -10.75 19.14
C SER A 131 -3.16 -10.39 17.68
N SER A 132 -1.87 -10.32 17.33
CA SER A 132 -1.46 -10.16 15.94
C SER A 132 -1.65 -11.48 15.18
N LEU A 133 -2.37 -11.42 14.07
CA LEU A 133 -2.70 -12.57 13.25
C LEU A 133 -1.61 -12.86 12.22
N GLU A 134 -1.24 -14.14 12.08
CA GLU A 134 -0.39 -14.61 10.99
C GLU A 134 -1.20 -14.72 9.69
N ILE A 135 -0.66 -14.15 8.62
CA ILE A 135 -1.36 -14.07 7.33
C ILE A 135 -1.54 -15.44 6.67
N ARG A 136 -2.72 -15.68 6.09
CA ARG A 136 -3.06 -16.91 5.35
C ARG A 136 -2.50 -16.90 3.93
N LEU A 137 -1.16 -16.83 3.82
CA LEU A 137 -0.46 -16.65 2.54
C LEU A 137 -0.69 -17.81 1.57
N ILE A 138 -0.51 -19.05 2.02
CA ILE A 138 -0.65 -20.25 1.17
C ILE A 138 -2.08 -20.43 0.68
N GLN A 139 -3.06 -20.24 1.57
CA GLN A 139 -4.49 -20.33 1.26
C GLN A 139 -4.94 -19.23 0.30
N SER A 140 -4.16 -18.15 0.17
CA SER A 140 -4.43 -16.99 -0.68
C SER A 140 -3.61 -16.94 -1.95
N GLN A 141 -3.01 -18.06 -2.34
CA GLN A 141 -2.19 -18.15 -3.54
C GLN A 141 -2.93 -17.69 -4.81
N ASP A 142 -4.21 -18.04 -4.95
CA ASP A 142 -4.98 -17.69 -6.15
C ASP A 142 -5.31 -16.20 -6.21
N ASP A 143 -5.62 -15.56 -5.08
CA ASP A 143 -5.81 -14.09 -5.03
C ASP A 143 -4.53 -13.33 -5.34
N ILE A 144 -3.36 -13.90 -5.01
CA ILE A 144 -2.06 -13.30 -5.34
C ILE A 144 -1.74 -13.46 -6.83
N ARG A 145 -2.05 -14.63 -7.42
CA ARG A 145 -1.78 -14.91 -8.84
C ARG A 145 -2.73 -14.16 -9.77
N ASN A 146 -4.01 -14.12 -9.41
CA ASN A 146 -5.10 -13.58 -10.21
C ASN A 146 -6.00 -12.65 -9.38
N PRO A 147 -5.47 -11.51 -8.87
CA PRO A 147 -6.25 -10.62 -8.03
C PRO A 147 -7.41 -9.98 -8.80
N GLU A 148 -8.60 -10.05 -8.20
CA GLU A 148 -9.75 -9.26 -8.62
C GLU A 148 -9.56 -7.81 -8.15
N ILE A 149 -9.53 -6.85 -9.08
CA ILE A 149 -9.32 -5.44 -8.72
C ILE A 149 -10.59 -4.85 -8.12
N LYS A 150 -10.56 -4.67 -6.80
CA LYS A 150 -11.65 -4.04 -6.01
C LYS A 150 -11.34 -2.60 -5.62
N TYR A 151 -10.05 -2.26 -5.53
CA TYR A 151 -9.58 -0.93 -5.12
C TYR A 151 -8.83 -0.30 -6.29
N ARG A 152 -9.32 0.85 -6.76
CA ARG A 152 -8.80 1.52 -7.95
C ARG A 152 -7.96 2.74 -7.60
N ALA A 153 -6.96 2.99 -8.43
CA ALA A 153 -6.13 4.18 -8.33
C ALA A 153 -6.89 5.39 -8.87
N GLU A 154 -6.88 6.47 -8.08
CA GLU A 154 -7.42 7.77 -8.46
C GLU A 154 -6.26 8.75 -8.62
N MET A 155 -6.12 9.33 -9.81
CA MET A 155 -5.06 10.30 -10.08
C MET A 155 -5.32 11.59 -9.30
N TYR A 156 -4.27 12.18 -8.75
CA TYR A 156 -4.34 13.54 -8.24
C TYR A 156 -4.37 14.53 -9.42
N ASN A 157 -5.25 15.53 -9.33
CA ASN A 157 -5.30 16.65 -10.27
C ASN A 157 -4.18 17.66 -10.01
#